data_AF-A0A2D8VF17-F1
#
_entry.id   AF-A0A2D8VF17-F1
#
_cell.length_a   1.000
_cell.length_b   1.000
_cell.length_c   1.000
_cell.angle_alpha   90.00
_cell.angle_beta   90.00
_cell.angle_gamma   90.00
#
_symmetry.space_group_name_H-M   'P 1'
#
loop_
_entity.id
_entity.type
_entity.pdbx_description
1 polymer ?
#
loop_
_entity_poly.entity_id
_entity_poly.type
_entity_poly.pdbx_seq_one_letter_code
_entity_poly.pdbx_strand_id
1 'polypeptide(L)'
;MTGMTTKPLLCSLFFSFASFFLSSCIEFETEEIVYHHDEEKDEIRMTLTYEGIFGNLKGGQNMQKNPDDKAAPEKLNQLQVEQLASVLNGDQAFFFSNWIFEYKRVAHKEMLKEEPKGSLAFGKPEKDLIEALIKNVEIDSVGFYKDKDGRLCGAQTLRLSNASKVISLANGVLRRQLKARIADMRKEIEKKAKNSFTPETIDLIETKLQEEFPFIRVEGNLITLTMIMNRPDQQKISKSTLTDLPQGTRIEFQDEALMVKIGGKDAQEGKLTKKCFEGYLPNGLNHVRENHKKLLLNPKKVNQRLKKFLAVQE
;
A
#
# COMPACT_ATOMS: atom_id res chain seq x y z
N MET A 1 -10.17 28.37 -13.42
CA MET A 1 -10.60 28.06 -12.04
C MET A 1 -10.86 26.57 -11.96
N THR A 2 -9.86 25.80 -11.56
CA THR A 2 -9.96 24.35 -11.34
C THR A 2 -9.44 24.09 -9.94
N GLY A 3 -10.35 23.71 -9.04
CA GLY A 3 -10.03 23.43 -7.65
C GLY A 3 -9.09 22.24 -7.56
N MET A 4 -7.83 22.49 -7.27
CA MET A 4 -6.96 21.50 -6.63
C MET A 4 -7.60 21.19 -5.28
N THR A 5 -8.28 20.04 -5.20
CA THR A 5 -8.70 19.47 -3.93
C THR A 5 -7.44 19.12 -3.15
N THR A 6 -7.12 19.97 -2.18
CA THR A 6 -6.11 19.71 -1.16
C THR A 6 -6.49 18.43 -0.42
N LYS A 7 -5.83 17.31 -0.76
CA LYS A 7 -5.99 16.03 -0.09
C LYS A 7 -5.50 16.15 1.36
N PRO A 8 -6.13 15.46 2.34
CA PRO A 8 -5.79 15.60 3.75
C PRO A 8 -4.34 15.20 4.02
N LEU A 9 -3.60 16.15 4.60
CA LEU A 9 -2.16 16.13 4.86
C LEU A 9 -1.68 14.97 5.76
N LEU A 10 -2.59 14.29 6.46
CA LEU A 10 -2.29 13.11 7.30
C LEU A 10 -1.88 11.88 6.50
N CYS A 11 -2.42 11.70 5.29
CA CYS A 11 -2.03 10.59 4.42
C CYS A 11 -0.56 10.69 4.04
N SER A 12 0.01 11.91 3.97
CA SER A 12 1.45 12.09 3.82
C SER A 12 2.20 11.60 5.07
N LEU A 13 1.69 11.75 6.28
CA LEU A 13 2.53 11.59 7.47
C LEU A 13 2.81 10.12 7.85
N PHE A 14 1.89 9.20 7.53
CA PHE A 14 2.15 7.75 7.60
C PHE A 14 2.70 7.14 6.30
N PHE A 15 2.51 7.79 5.15
CA PHE A 15 2.77 7.20 3.84
C PHE A 15 3.69 8.02 2.91
N SER A 16 4.45 9.00 3.44
CA SER A 16 5.38 9.84 2.65
C SER A 16 6.58 9.10 2.06
N PHE A 17 6.79 7.82 2.39
CA PHE A 17 7.88 7.05 1.79
C PHE A 17 7.60 6.54 0.38
N ALA A 18 6.36 6.63 -0.15
CA ALA A 18 6.03 6.07 -1.47
C ALA A 18 4.99 6.85 -2.28
N SER A 19 4.76 8.13 -2.03
CA SER A 19 3.79 8.91 -2.84
C SER A 19 4.44 9.57 -4.07
N PHE A 20 5.03 8.77 -4.96
CA PHE A 20 5.09 9.17 -6.36
C PHE A 20 3.75 8.81 -6.99
N PHE A 21 2.91 9.82 -7.23
CA PHE A 21 1.66 9.66 -7.96
C PHE A 21 1.95 9.28 -9.41
N LEU A 22 2.32 8.03 -9.66
CA LEU A 22 2.19 7.43 -10.95
C LEU A 22 0.69 7.12 -11.09
N SER A 23 -0.01 7.85 -11.96
CA SER A 23 -1.31 7.42 -12.44
C SER A 23 -1.11 6.02 -13.02
N SER A 24 -1.53 4.97 -12.30
CA SER A 24 -1.40 3.62 -12.81
C SER A 24 -2.24 3.53 -14.08
N CYS A 25 -1.60 3.18 -15.19
CA CYS A 25 -2.27 2.99 -16.47
C CYS A 25 -2.98 1.63 -16.48
N ILE A 26 -2.55 0.70 -15.62
CA ILE A 26 -3.24 -0.54 -15.26
C ILE A 26 -4.03 -0.33 -13.96
N GLU A 27 -5.27 -0.78 -13.94
CA GLU A 27 -6.20 -0.75 -12.82
C GLU A 27 -6.77 -2.16 -12.58
N PHE A 28 -7.38 -2.37 -11.41
CA PHE A 28 -8.11 -3.59 -11.07
C PHE A 28 -9.36 -3.27 -10.27
N GLU A 29 -10.46 -3.98 -10.51
CA GLU A 29 -11.75 -3.67 -9.87
C GLU A 29 -11.75 -3.99 -8.38
N THR A 30 -11.11 -5.08 -7.97
CA THR A 30 -11.06 -5.50 -6.57
C THR A 30 -9.70 -6.06 -6.23
N GLU A 31 -9.27 -5.82 -5.00
CA GLU A 31 -8.10 -6.47 -4.41
C GLU A 31 -8.47 -7.17 -3.12
N GLU A 32 -7.93 -8.38 -2.96
CA GLU A 32 -7.97 -9.16 -1.73
C GLU A 32 -6.55 -9.43 -1.25
N ILE A 33 -6.33 -9.16 0.04
CA ILE A 33 -5.10 -9.50 0.76
C ILE A 33 -5.47 -10.49 1.85
N VAL A 34 -4.76 -11.62 1.89
CA VAL A 34 -4.82 -12.57 3.00
C VAL A 34 -3.41 -12.74 3.55
N TYR A 35 -3.25 -12.75 4.87
CA TYR A 35 -1.95 -12.90 5.49
C TYR A 35 -1.95 -13.80 6.73
N HIS A 36 -0.79 -14.37 6.99
CA HIS A 36 -0.47 -15.15 8.18
C HIS A 36 0.86 -14.66 8.76
N HIS A 37 0.89 -14.39 10.06
CA HIS A 37 2.10 -14.09 10.82
C HIS A 37 2.57 -15.36 11.53
N ASP A 38 3.76 -15.82 11.16
CA ASP A 38 4.45 -16.96 11.75
C ASP A 38 5.47 -16.43 12.77
N GLU A 39 5.08 -16.41 14.05
CA GLU A 39 5.89 -15.85 15.14
C GLU A 39 7.19 -16.63 15.36
N GLU A 40 7.17 -17.96 15.14
CA GLU A 40 8.35 -18.81 15.34
C GLU A 40 9.42 -18.54 14.28
N LYS A 41 9.02 -18.28 13.03
CA LYS A 41 9.92 -17.96 11.92
C LYS A 41 10.19 -16.47 11.75
N ASP A 42 9.56 -15.62 12.58
CA ASP A 42 9.57 -14.16 12.48
C ASP A 42 9.28 -13.69 11.03
N GLU A 43 8.19 -14.19 10.44
CA GLU A 43 7.79 -13.84 9.09
C GLU A 43 6.30 -13.55 8.93
N ILE A 44 5.96 -12.66 8.00
CA ILE A 44 4.58 -12.45 7.55
C ILE A 44 4.48 -12.90 6.10
N ARG A 45 3.57 -13.84 5.84
CA ARG A 45 3.25 -14.34 4.49
C ARG A 45 1.94 -13.72 4.06
N MET A 46 1.90 -13.16 2.86
CA MET A 46 0.73 -12.51 2.28
C MET A 46 0.45 -13.04 0.88
N THR A 47 -0.82 -13.17 0.53
CA THR A 47 -1.27 -13.37 -0.85
C THR A 47 -2.02 -12.13 -1.31
N LEU A 48 -1.70 -11.66 -2.51
CA LEU A 48 -2.33 -10.51 -3.15
C LEU A 48 -3.10 -11.02 -4.37
N THR A 49 -4.41 -10.77 -4.40
CA THR A 49 -5.27 -11.17 -5.50
C THR A 49 -5.92 -9.94 -6.11
N TYR A 50 -5.69 -9.73 -7.40
CA TYR A 50 -6.22 -8.60 -8.17
C TYR A 50 -7.27 -9.11 -9.14
N GLU A 51 -8.52 -8.67 -8.99
CA GLU A 51 -9.64 -9.07 -9.82
C GLU A 51 -10.03 -7.99 -10.82
N GLY A 52 -10.32 -8.40 -12.06
CA GLY A 52 -10.72 -7.48 -13.12
C GLY A 52 -9.61 -6.49 -13.48
N ILE A 53 -8.44 -6.96 -13.89
CA ILE A 53 -7.29 -6.16 -14.33
C ILE A 53 -7.54 -5.60 -15.74
N PHE A 54 -7.41 -4.29 -15.92
CA PHE A 54 -7.57 -3.62 -17.21
C PHE A 54 -6.68 -2.37 -17.36
N GLY A 55 -6.45 -1.95 -18.60
CA GLY A 55 -5.80 -0.67 -18.89
C GLY A 55 -6.81 0.47 -18.94
N ASN A 56 -6.62 1.51 -18.12
CA ASN A 56 -7.50 2.69 -18.11
C ASN A 56 -7.37 3.52 -19.40
N LEU A 57 -8.49 4.03 -19.90
CA LEU A 57 -8.55 4.91 -21.08
C LEU A 57 -8.52 6.41 -20.72
N LYS A 58 -8.69 6.77 -19.45
CA LYS A 58 -8.80 8.17 -18.98
C LYS A 58 -7.46 8.92 -18.91
N GLY A 59 -6.47 8.54 -19.72
CA GLY A 59 -5.16 9.20 -19.78
C GLY A 59 -5.06 10.23 -20.89
N GLY A 60 -4.75 11.48 -20.54
CA GLY A 60 -4.27 12.48 -21.51
C GLY A 60 -2.92 12.08 -22.12
N GLN A 61 -2.36 12.94 -23.00
CA GLN A 61 -1.12 12.70 -23.76
C GLN A 61 0.06 12.18 -22.92
N ASN A 62 0.12 12.47 -21.61
CA ASN A 62 1.17 12.01 -20.69
C ASN A 62 1.16 10.51 -20.39
N MET A 63 0.12 9.77 -20.80
CA MET A 63 0.04 8.31 -20.65
C MET A 63 0.39 7.56 -21.95
N GLN A 64 0.88 8.25 -22.98
CA GLN A 64 1.22 7.70 -24.29
C GLN A 64 2.70 8.01 -24.58
N LYS A 65 3.46 7.04 -25.10
CA LYS A 65 4.87 7.33 -25.47
C LYS A 65 4.98 8.18 -26.73
N ASN A 66 3.98 8.11 -27.61
CA ASN A 66 3.88 8.89 -28.84
C ASN A 66 2.39 9.01 -29.27
N PRO A 67 2.06 9.88 -30.24
CA PRO A 67 0.68 10.12 -30.67
C PRO A 67 -0.08 8.89 -31.20
N ASP A 68 0.64 7.84 -31.64
CA ASP A 68 0.07 6.61 -32.19
C ASP A 68 -0.12 5.51 -31.13
N ASP A 69 0.48 5.68 -29.95
CA ASP A 69 0.43 4.76 -28.81
C ASP A 69 -0.83 5.00 -27.94
N LYS A 70 -2.00 4.91 -28.57
CA LYS A 70 -3.29 5.15 -27.90
C LYS A 70 -3.82 3.86 -27.27
N ALA A 71 -4.17 3.95 -25.99
CA ALA A 71 -4.94 2.89 -25.32
C ALA A 71 -6.35 2.82 -25.92
N ALA A 72 -6.86 1.60 -26.07
CA ALA A 72 -8.21 1.33 -26.58
C ALA A 72 -8.89 0.27 -25.71
N PRO A 73 -10.23 0.13 -25.78
CA PRO A 73 -10.97 -0.91 -25.03
C PRO A 73 -10.40 -2.32 -25.20
N GLU A 74 -9.86 -2.62 -26.39
CA GLU A 74 -9.34 -3.95 -26.74
C GLU A 74 -7.81 -4.05 -26.71
N LYS A 75 -7.08 -2.94 -26.58
CA LYS A 75 -5.61 -2.91 -26.72
C LYS A 75 -4.94 -1.98 -25.70
N LEU A 76 -3.95 -2.53 -24.99
CA LEU A 76 -3.07 -1.76 -24.13
C LEU A 76 -2.10 -0.91 -24.95
N ASN A 77 -1.76 0.27 -24.45
CA ASN A 77 -0.63 1.04 -24.96
C ASN A 77 0.71 0.56 -24.36
N GLN A 78 1.83 1.07 -24.85
CA GLN A 78 3.15 0.58 -24.45
C GLN A 78 3.45 0.81 -22.96
N LEU A 79 2.99 1.92 -22.38
CA LEU A 79 3.18 2.20 -20.95
C LEU A 79 2.38 1.23 -20.07
N GLN A 80 1.16 0.90 -20.48
CA GLN A 80 0.32 -0.11 -19.83
C GLN A 80 0.94 -1.50 -19.92
N VAL A 81 1.52 -1.85 -21.07
CA VAL A 81 2.25 -3.12 -21.25
C VAL A 81 3.44 -3.19 -20.31
N GLU A 82 4.23 -2.12 -20.19
CA GLU A 82 5.39 -2.07 -19.28
C GLU A 82 4.99 -2.20 -17.81
N GLN A 83 3.90 -1.55 -17.40
CA GLN A 83 3.36 -1.69 -16.05
C GLN A 83 2.79 -3.10 -15.78
N LEU A 84 2.11 -3.71 -16.74
CA LEU A 84 1.63 -5.08 -16.59
C LEU A 84 2.81 -6.07 -16.51
N ALA A 85 3.85 -5.86 -17.30
CA ALA A 85 5.06 -6.67 -17.28
C ALA A 85 5.87 -6.52 -15.99
N SER A 86 5.87 -5.34 -15.36
CA SER A 86 6.60 -5.16 -14.10
C SER A 86 5.99 -5.96 -12.94
N VAL A 87 4.67 -6.12 -12.91
CA VAL A 87 3.96 -7.02 -11.97
C VAL A 87 4.39 -8.48 -12.17
N LEU A 88 4.59 -8.89 -13.43
CA LEU A 88 4.99 -10.26 -13.76
C LEU A 88 6.39 -10.62 -13.29
N ASN A 89 7.29 -9.63 -13.19
CA ASN A 89 8.70 -9.86 -12.88
C ASN A 89 9.00 -10.07 -11.39
N GLY A 90 8.01 -9.96 -10.49
CA GLY A 90 8.18 -10.36 -9.08
C GLY A 90 8.92 -9.37 -8.17
N ASP A 91 8.99 -8.08 -8.52
CA ASP A 91 9.70 -7.06 -7.72
C ASP A 91 8.83 -5.87 -7.32
N GLN A 92 7.53 -5.99 -7.59
CA GLN A 92 6.55 -4.94 -7.38
C GLN A 92 5.23 -5.54 -6.88
N ALA A 93 4.70 -4.94 -5.82
CA ALA A 93 3.38 -5.23 -5.27
C ALA A 93 2.61 -3.92 -5.10
N PHE A 94 1.36 -3.93 -5.55
CA PHE A 94 0.43 -2.83 -5.38
C PHE A 94 -0.51 -3.15 -4.23
N PHE A 95 -0.72 -2.19 -3.33
CA PHE A 95 -1.65 -2.33 -2.21
C PHE A 95 -2.75 -1.29 -2.34
N PHE A 96 -3.89 -1.75 -2.81
CA PHE A 96 -5.16 -1.09 -3.03
C PHE A 96 -5.03 0.26 -3.76
N SER A 97 -5.51 0.38 -5.01
CA SER A 97 -5.59 1.63 -5.82
C SER A 97 -4.47 2.68 -5.62
N ASN A 98 -3.24 2.24 -5.29
CA ASN A 98 -2.11 3.05 -4.83
C ASN A 98 -2.40 4.00 -3.65
N TRP A 99 -3.43 3.74 -2.83
CA TRP A 99 -3.82 4.62 -1.72
C TRP A 99 -3.11 4.28 -0.40
N ILE A 100 -2.58 3.07 -0.22
CA ILE A 100 -1.85 2.68 1.00
C ILE A 100 -0.35 2.57 0.75
N PHE A 101 0.09 1.72 -0.18
CA PHE A 101 1.52 1.49 -0.40
C PHE A 101 1.79 0.90 -1.79
N GLU A 102 2.94 1.23 -2.37
CA GLU A 102 3.52 0.49 -3.48
C GLU A 102 4.88 -0.01 -3.01
N TYR A 103 5.10 -1.32 -3.02
CA TYR A 103 6.45 -1.85 -2.90
C TYR A 103 7.04 -1.98 -4.29
N LYS A 104 8.17 -1.32 -4.55
CA LYS A 104 8.96 -1.52 -5.77
C LYS A 104 10.43 -1.60 -5.43
N ARG A 105 11.03 -2.79 -5.54
CA ARG A 105 12.44 -3.01 -5.14
C ARG A 105 13.41 -2.05 -5.84
N VAL A 106 13.17 -1.76 -7.12
CA VAL A 106 14.00 -0.83 -7.91
C VAL A 106 13.92 0.59 -7.36
N ALA A 107 12.72 1.09 -7.04
CA ALA A 107 12.55 2.43 -6.47
C ALA A 107 13.28 2.54 -5.12
N HIS A 108 13.19 1.50 -4.28
CA HIS A 108 13.94 1.45 -3.02
C HIS A 108 15.47 1.52 -3.26
N LYS A 109 16.00 0.80 -4.25
CA LYS A 109 17.43 0.88 -4.62
C LYS A 109 17.82 2.26 -5.13
N GLU A 110 16.94 2.95 -5.85
CA GLU A 110 17.15 4.32 -6.32
C GLU A 110 17.17 5.31 -5.15
N MET A 111 16.26 5.17 -4.18
CA MET A 111 16.22 6.01 -2.97
C MET A 111 17.50 5.90 -2.10
N LEU A 112 18.22 4.78 -2.18
CA LEU A 112 19.52 4.63 -1.52
C LEU A 112 20.65 5.41 -2.21
N LYS A 113 20.51 5.68 -3.51
CA LYS A 113 21.49 6.43 -4.31
C LYS A 113 21.21 7.92 -4.30
N GLU A 114 19.94 8.29 -4.45
CA GLU A 114 19.49 9.67 -4.54
C GLU A 114 18.45 9.94 -3.44
N GLU A 115 18.77 10.89 -2.56
CA GLU A 115 17.89 11.23 -1.46
C GLU A 115 16.59 11.86 -1.98
N PRO A 116 15.41 11.47 -1.45
CA PRO A 116 14.14 12.01 -1.93
C PRO A 116 14.05 13.53 -1.73
N LYS A 117 13.76 14.26 -2.81
CA LYS A 117 13.52 15.70 -2.75
C LYS A 117 12.29 15.99 -1.88
N GLY A 118 12.41 16.91 -0.94
CA GLY A 118 11.31 17.31 -0.06
C GLY A 118 11.10 16.42 1.17
N SER A 119 11.98 15.45 1.43
CA SER A 119 11.98 14.75 2.71
C SER A 119 12.42 15.70 3.83
N LEU A 120 11.61 15.80 4.89
CA LEU A 120 11.94 16.59 6.08
C LEU A 120 13.02 15.92 6.94
N ALA A 121 13.14 14.61 6.85
CA ALA A 121 14.19 13.84 7.49
C ALA A 121 14.57 12.66 6.59
N PHE A 122 15.78 12.63 6.07
CA PHE A 122 16.31 11.45 5.40
C PHE A 122 17.74 11.23 5.88
N GLY A 123 18.04 10.04 6.37
CA GLY A 123 19.35 9.73 6.92
C GLY A 123 19.52 8.24 7.14
N LYS A 124 20.41 7.89 8.07
CA LYS A 124 20.71 6.49 8.38
C LYS A 124 19.47 5.65 8.73
N PRO A 125 18.54 6.09 9.61
CA PRO A 125 17.36 5.27 9.95
C PRO A 125 16.49 4.92 8.74
N GLU A 126 16.26 5.89 7.85
CA GLU A 126 15.51 5.69 6.61
C GLU A 126 16.23 4.73 5.65
N LYS A 127 17.56 4.87 5.50
CA LYS A 127 18.38 3.98 4.68
C LYS A 127 18.39 2.55 5.24
N ASP A 128 18.55 2.40 6.56
CA ASP A 128 18.54 1.11 7.25
C ASP A 128 17.18 0.39 7.07
N LEU A 129 16.05 1.11 7.13
CA LEU A 129 14.73 0.55 6.82
C LEU A 129 14.61 0.11 5.36
N ILE A 130 15.05 0.95 4.41
CA ILE A 130 14.99 0.64 2.97
C ILE A 130 15.84 -0.59 2.66
N GLU A 131 17.06 -0.69 3.20
CA GLU A 131 17.92 -1.85 3.08
C GLU A 131 17.28 -3.11 3.68
N ALA A 132 16.65 -2.98 4.84
CA ALA A 132 15.93 -4.09 5.47
C ALA A 132 14.73 -4.55 4.62
N LEU A 133 13.97 -3.64 4.01
CA LEU A 133 12.87 -3.98 3.11
C LEU A 133 13.38 -4.71 1.85
N ILE A 134 14.44 -4.19 1.21
CA ILE A 134 15.08 -4.85 0.06
C ILE A 134 15.57 -6.24 0.46
N LYS A 135 16.17 -6.41 1.64
CA LYS A 135 16.73 -7.70 2.04
C LYS A 135 15.64 -8.73 2.36
N ASN A 136 14.54 -8.30 2.96
CA ASN A 136 13.61 -9.21 3.63
C ASN A 136 12.25 -9.37 2.96
N VAL A 137 11.92 -8.54 1.95
CA VAL A 137 10.71 -8.70 1.15
C VAL A 137 11.02 -9.54 -0.08
N GLU A 138 10.31 -10.66 -0.23
CA GLU A 138 10.27 -11.50 -1.43
C GLU A 138 8.88 -11.43 -2.04
N ILE A 139 8.78 -11.25 -3.35
CA ILE A 139 7.52 -11.23 -4.08
C ILE A 139 7.63 -12.21 -5.24
N ASP A 140 6.64 -13.09 -5.39
CA ASP A 140 6.57 -14.01 -6.51
C ASP A 140 5.25 -13.85 -7.24
N SER A 141 5.32 -13.79 -8.57
CA SER A 141 4.13 -13.85 -9.42
C SER A 141 3.60 -15.28 -9.48
N VAL A 142 2.38 -15.50 -9.03
CA VAL A 142 1.73 -16.82 -9.12
C VAL A 142 1.19 -17.05 -10.54
N GLY A 143 0.79 -15.97 -11.21
CA GLY A 143 0.32 -15.95 -12.58
C GLY A 143 -1.05 -15.26 -12.73
N PHE A 144 -1.56 -15.25 -13.95
CA PHE A 144 -2.88 -14.75 -14.27
C PHE A 144 -3.91 -15.88 -14.30
N TYR A 145 -5.18 -15.53 -14.15
CA TYR A 145 -6.31 -16.43 -14.36
C TYR A 145 -7.53 -15.66 -14.85
N LYS A 146 -8.61 -16.37 -15.16
CA LYS A 146 -9.91 -15.75 -15.43
C LYS A 146 -10.83 -16.01 -14.27
N ASP A 147 -11.54 -14.99 -13.80
CA ASP A 147 -12.63 -15.20 -12.85
C ASP A 147 -13.84 -15.87 -13.51
N LYS A 148 -14.90 -16.03 -12.72
CA LYS A 148 -16.19 -16.60 -13.16
C LYS A 148 -16.86 -15.81 -14.29
N ASP A 149 -16.59 -14.50 -14.36
CA ASP A 149 -17.16 -13.58 -15.34
C ASP A 149 -16.25 -13.46 -16.58
N GLY A 150 -15.14 -14.22 -16.61
CA GLY A 150 -14.20 -14.28 -17.73
C GLY A 150 -13.19 -13.13 -17.76
N ARG A 151 -13.16 -12.27 -16.73
CA ARG A 151 -12.26 -11.11 -16.63
C ARG A 151 -10.85 -11.56 -16.26
N LEU A 152 -9.84 -10.77 -16.66
CA LEU A 152 -8.45 -11.03 -16.28
C LEU A 152 -8.26 -10.79 -14.78
N CYS A 153 -7.66 -11.74 -14.08
CA CYS A 153 -7.22 -11.61 -12.70
C CYS A 153 -5.74 -11.99 -12.58
N GLY A 154 -5.09 -11.53 -11.52
CA GLY A 154 -3.69 -11.80 -11.23
C GLY A 154 -3.50 -12.13 -9.75
N ALA A 155 -2.47 -12.92 -9.45
CA ALA A 155 -2.14 -13.25 -8.08
C ALA A 155 -0.62 -13.21 -7.84
N GLN A 156 -0.24 -12.74 -6.67
CA GLN A 156 1.13 -12.70 -6.18
C GLN A 156 1.20 -13.25 -4.75
N THR A 157 2.37 -13.72 -4.36
CA THR A 157 2.73 -14.01 -2.98
C THR A 157 3.80 -13.04 -2.52
N LEU A 158 3.72 -12.62 -1.27
CA LEU A 158 4.71 -11.77 -0.62
C LEU A 158 5.13 -12.41 0.69
N ARG A 159 6.44 -12.53 0.92
CA ARG A 159 7.02 -12.90 2.22
C ARG A 159 7.79 -11.72 2.77
N LEU A 160 7.53 -11.36 4.02
CA LEU A 160 8.35 -10.47 4.82
C LEU A 160 9.03 -11.29 5.91
N SER A 161 10.31 -11.61 5.72
CA SER A 161 11.13 -12.27 6.75
C SER A 161 11.66 -11.25 7.76
N ASN A 162 12.12 -11.70 8.93
CA ASN A 162 12.61 -10.82 10.00
C ASN A 162 11.62 -9.69 10.31
N ALA A 163 10.33 -10.03 10.39
CA ALA A 163 9.22 -9.08 10.47
C ALA A 163 9.38 -8.14 11.67
N SER A 164 9.74 -8.68 12.83
CA SER A 164 10.01 -7.93 14.06
C SER A 164 11.03 -6.80 13.86
N LYS A 165 12.15 -7.09 13.19
CA LYS A 165 13.20 -6.11 12.88
C LYS A 165 12.69 -5.04 11.93
N VAL A 166 11.99 -5.43 10.86
CA VAL A 166 11.46 -4.48 9.87
C VAL A 166 10.43 -3.55 10.51
N ILE A 167 9.54 -4.08 11.35
CA ILE A 167 8.54 -3.31 12.11
C ILE A 167 9.21 -2.35 13.09
N SER A 168 10.25 -2.79 13.80
CA SER A 168 11.03 -1.92 14.69
C SER A 168 11.66 -0.74 13.95
N LEU A 169 12.30 -0.99 12.80
CA LEU A 169 12.88 0.06 11.95
C LEU A 169 11.80 1.01 11.43
N ALA A 170 10.65 0.49 11.00
CA ALA A 170 9.52 1.28 10.53
C ALA A 170 8.98 2.20 11.63
N ASN A 171 8.81 1.71 12.86
CA ASN A 171 8.42 2.53 14.00
C ASN A 171 9.42 3.66 14.30
N GLY A 172 10.72 3.36 14.21
CA GLY A 172 11.78 4.36 14.38
C GLY A 172 11.74 5.46 13.32
N VAL A 173 11.52 5.09 12.05
CA VAL A 173 11.37 6.05 10.95
C VAL A 173 10.10 6.88 11.12
N LEU A 174 8.94 6.26 11.41
CA LEU A 174 7.68 6.97 11.64
C LEU A 174 7.80 8.00 12.77
N ARG A 175 8.45 7.64 13.89
CA ARG A 175 8.76 8.56 14.99
C ARG A 175 9.55 9.78 14.49
N ARG A 176 10.62 9.53 13.75
CA ARG A 176 11.53 10.58 13.25
C ARG A 176 10.81 11.52 12.27
N GLN A 177 10.02 10.98 11.35
CA GLN A 177 9.23 11.76 10.40
C GLN A 177 8.17 12.62 11.09
N LEU A 178 7.41 12.04 12.02
CA LEU A 178 6.39 12.78 12.75
C LEU A 178 7.01 13.89 13.61
N LYS A 179 8.17 13.64 14.25
CA LYS A 179 8.91 14.66 14.99
C LYS A 179 9.37 15.81 14.09
N ALA A 180 9.90 15.51 12.91
CA ALA A 180 10.34 16.53 11.95
C ALA A 180 9.18 17.41 11.44
N ARG A 181 7.95 16.89 11.43
CA ARG A 181 6.74 17.61 10.99
C ARG A 181 6.15 18.56 12.03
N ILE A 182 6.53 18.47 13.32
CA ILE A 182 5.89 19.26 14.40
C ILE A 182 5.87 20.75 14.10
N ALA A 183 7.01 21.32 13.66
CA ALA A 183 7.10 22.74 13.34
C ALA A 183 6.15 23.14 12.20
N ASP A 184 6.02 22.30 11.17
CA ASP A 184 5.12 22.59 10.04
C ASP A 184 3.64 22.41 10.43
N MET A 185 3.32 21.41 11.27
CA MET A 185 1.98 21.25 11.83
C MET A 185 1.56 22.48 12.65
N ARG A 186 2.47 23.09 13.41
CA ARG A 186 2.18 24.35 14.13
C ARG A 186 1.93 25.51 13.17
N LYS A 187 2.73 25.66 12.12
CA LYS A 187 2.50 26.68 11.07
C LYS A 187 1.18 26.49 10.33
N GLU A 188 0.73 25.25 10.14
CA GLU A 188 -0.56 24.96 9.52
C GLU A 188 -1.74 25.50 10.35
N ILE A 189 -1.64 25.44 11.68
CA ILE A 189 -2.63 26.04 12.60
C ILE A 189 -2.65 27.56 12.43
N GLU A 190 -1.48 28.21 12.45
CA GLU A 190 -1.35 29.67 12.27
C GLU A 190 -1.97 30.13 10.94
N LYS A 191 -1.78 29.34 9.88
CA LYS A 191 -2.34 29.58 8.54
C LYS A 191 -3.80 29.16 8.40
N LYS A 192 -4.43 28.65 9.46
CA LYS A 192 -5.81 28.12 9.45
C LYS A 192 -6.02 27.09 8.32
N ALA A 193 -5.02 26.26 8.09
CA ALA A 193 -5.05 25.27 7.03
C ALA A 193 -6.23 24.32 7.22
N LYS A 194 -6.93 24.02 6.12
CA LYS A 194 -8.02 23.04 6.15
C LYS A 194 -7.44 21.70 6.60
N ASN A 195 -8.08 21.09 7.60
CA ASN A 195 -7.66 19.83 8.22
C ASN A 195 -6.40 19.86 9.10
N SER A 196 -5.91 21.04 9.52
CA SER A 196 -4.85 21.12 10.54
C SER A 196 -5.28 20.38 11.83
N PHE A 197 -4.31 19.78 12.52
CA PHE A 197 -4.54 19.26 13.87
C PHE A 197 -4.86 20.40 14.84
N THR A 198 -5.49 20.04 15.95
CA THR A 198 -5.62 20.93 17.11
C THR A 198 -4.27 21.10 17.82
N PRO A 199 -4.01 22.23 18.50
CA PRO A 199 -2.81 22.42 19.30
C PRO A 199 -2.59 21.28 20.30
N GLU A 200 -3.66 20.81 20.94
CA GLU A 200 -3.60 19.74 21.94
C GLU A 200 -3.13 18.42 21.35
N THR A 201 -3.51 18.10 20.10
CA THR A 201 -2.98 16.92 19.40
C THR A 201 -1.48 17.07 19.12
N ILE A 202 -1.01 18.27 18.73
CA ILE A 202 0.42 18.50 18.47
C ILE A 202 1.22 18.37 19.77
N ASP A 203 0.75 18.94 20.87
CA ASP A 203 1.41 18.86 22.18
C ASP A 203 1.44 17.40 22.69
N LEU A 204 0.36 16.64 22.46
CA LEU A 204 0.28 15.21 22.76
C LEU A 204 1.29 14.41 21.93
N ILE A 205 1.39 14.68 20.62
CA ILE A 205 2.41 14.09 19.75
C ILE A 205 3.80 14.39 20.30
N GLU A 206 4.13 15.65 20.56
CA GLU A 206 5.44 16.08 21.04
C GLU A 206 5.83 15.38 22.36
N THR A 207 4.86 15.19 23.25
CA THR A 207 5.02 14.47 24.52
C THR A 207 5.25 12.97 24.28
N LYS A 208 4.41 12.29 23.50
CA LYS A 208 4.50 10.85 23.27
C LYS A 208 5.76 10.45 22.49
N LEU A 209 6.33 11.35 21.69
CA LEU A 209 7.56 11.09 20.93
C LEU A 209 8.85 11.32 21.73
N GLN A 210 8.80 11.68 23.00
CA GLN A 210 9.99 11.72 23.87
C GLN A 210 10.55 10.31 24.09
N GLU A 211 9.68 9.30 24.13
CA GLU A 211 10.03 7.88 24.24
C GLU A 211 9.82 7.14 22.91
N GLU A 212 10.13 5.85 22.91
CA GLU A 212 9.76 4.98 21.79
C GLU A 212 8.25 4.82 21.72
N PHE A 213 7.69 4.85 20.50
CA PHE A 213 6.26 4.74 20.28
C PHE A 213 5.96 3.66 19.23
N PRO A 214 5.14 2.64 19.55
CA PRO A 214 4.85 1.53 18.65
C PRO A 214 3.70 1.88 17.70
N PHE A 215 4.00 2.67 16.66
CA PHE A 215 3.01 3.02 15.62
C PHE A 215 2.42 1.79 14.93
N ILE A 216 3.24 0.76 14.71
CA ILE A 216 2.88 -0.52 14.13
C ILE A 216 3.13 -1.59 15.19
N ARG A 217 2.11 -2.40 15.47
CA ARG A 217 2.18 -3.59 16.32
C ARG A 217 1.60 -4.79 15.60
N VAL A 218 2.20 -5.95 15.83
CA VAL A 218 1.71 -7.25 15.36
C VAL A 218 1.68 -8.20 16.54
N GLU A 219 0.52 -8.79 16.81
CA GLU A 219 0.29 -9.75 17.90
C GLU A 219 -0.56 -10.90 17.36
N GLY A 220 0.02 -12.10 17.23
CA GLY A 220 -0.58 -13.15 16.41
C GLY A 220 -0.90 -12.60 15.01
N ASN A 221 -2.14 -12.78 14.55
CA ASN A 221 -2.63 -12.24 13.28
C ASN A 221 -3.36 -10.88 13.41
N LEU A 222 -3.13 -10.13 14.49
CA LEU A 222 -3.64 -8.76 14.63
C LEU A 222 -2.55 -7.74 14.29
N ILE A 223 -2.75 -7.00 13.21
CA ILE A 223 -1.96 -5.79 12.90
C ILE A 223 -2.70 -4.56 13.44
N THR A 224 -2.01 -3.73 14.19
CA THR A 224 -2.51 -2.46 14.72
C THR A 224 -1.65 -1.30 14.26
N LEU A 225 -2.28 -0.31 13.63
CA LEU A 225 -1.68 0.99 13.33
C LEU A 225 -2.23 2.02 14.32
N THR A 226 -1.35 2.72 15.04
CA THR A 226 -1.72 3.66 16.10
C THR A 226 -1.34 5.07 15.70
N MET A 227 -2.30 5.99 15.70
CA MET A 227 -2.08 7.42 15.48
C MET A 227 -2.32 8.20 16.76
N ILE A 228 -1.35 9.05 17.14
CA ILE A 228 -1.44 9.90 18.33
C ILE A 228 -2.32 11.11 18.01
N MET A 229 -3.44 11.27 18.73
CA MET A 229 -4.38 12.38 18.52
C MET A 229 -5.46 12.42 19.60
N ASN A 230 -5.94 13.63 19.89
CA ASN A 230 -7.07 13.83 20.80
C ASN A 230 -8.43 13.47 20.15
N ARG A 231 -9.47 13.34 20.98
CA ARG A 231 -10.80 12.91 20.52
C ARG A 231 -11.42 13.77 19.40
N PRO A 232 -11.34 15.12 19.42
CA PRO A 232 -11.83 15.94 18.31
C PRO A 232 -11.17 15.60 16.96
N ASP A 233 -9.84 15.49 16.92
CA ASP A 233 -9.12 15.17 15.69
C ASP A 233 -9.37 13.71 15.24
N GLN A 234 -9.52 12.78 16.18
CA GLN A 234 -9.95 11.42 15.89
C GLN A 234 -11.29 11.38 15.13
N GLN A 235 -12.30 12.07 15.66
CA GLN A 235 -13.63 12.12 15.04
C GLN A 235 -13.57 12.76 13.66
N LYS A 236 -12.82 13.86 13.52
CA LYS A 236 -12.61 14.54 12.25
C LYS A 236 -11.99 13.62 11.21
N ILE A 237 -10.88 12.95 11.55
CA ILE A 237 -10.15 12.04 10.66
C ILE A 237 -11.00 10.83 10.27
N SER A 238 -11.76 10.27 11.21
CA SER A 238 -12.65 9.14 10.93
C SER A 238 -13.73 9.48 9.89
N LYS A 239 -14.21 10.73 9.89
CA LYS A 239 -15.27 11.21 8.99
C LYS A 239 -14.73 11.79 7.68
N SER A 240 -13.43 12.09 7.58
CA SER A 240 -12.83 12.71 6.38
C SER A 240 -11.89 11.79 5.62
N THR A 241 -11.01 11.09 6.33
CA THR A 241 -9.83 10.44 5.77
C THR A 241 -9.98 8.92 5.78
N LEU A 242 -10.65 8.38 6.79
CA LEU A 242 -10.82 6.94 7.00
C LEU A 242 -12.20 6.43 6.54
N THR A 243 -12.85 7.13 5.62
CA THR A 243 -14.19 6.79 5.13
C THR A 243 -14.20 5.65 4.12
N ASP A 244 -13.04 5.36 3.51
CA ASP A 244 -12.89 4.39 2.43
C ASP A 244 -11.82 3.35 2.77
N LEU A 245 -11.90 2.78 3.97
CA LEU A 245 -11.02 1.70 4.42
C LEU A 245 -11.39 0.35 3.76
N PRO A 246 -10.43 -0.59 3.60
CA PRO A 246 -10.75 -1.91 3.10
C PRO A 246 -11.62 -2.66 4.10
N GLN A 247 -12.53 -3.49 3.60
CA GLN A 247 -13.30 -4.42 4.42
C GLN A 247 -12.33 -5.33 5.18
N GLY A 248 -12.61 -5.60 6.46
CA GLY A 248 -11.71 -6.30 7.37
C GLY A 248 -10.91 -5.36 8.29
N THR A 249 -11.05 -4.05 8.09
CA THR A 249 -10.46 -3.02 8.96
C THR A 249 -11.43 -2.56 10.04
N ARG A 250 -10.93 -2.29 11.25
CA ARG A 250 -11.69 -1.75 12.38
C ARG A 250 -11.02 -0.49 12.91
N ILE A 251 -11.81 0.56 13.17
CA ILE A 251 -11.35 1.76 13.85
C ILE A 251 -11.73 1.67 15.32
N GLU A 252 -10.77 1.86 16.21
CA GLU A 252 -11.01 2.02 17.63
C GLU A 252 -10.50 3.38 18.10
N PHE A 253 -11.29 4.03 18.96
CA PHE A 253 -10.97 5.32 19.50
C PHE A 253 -10.61 5.19 20.97
N GLN A 254 -9.44 5.71 21.36
CA GLN A 254 -8.97 5.78 22.74
C GLN A 254 -8.82 7.25 23.16
N ASP A 255 -8.44 7.50 24.41
CA ASP A 255 -8.33 8.87 24.93
C ASP A 255 -7.29 9.70 24.16
N GLU A 256 -6.14 9.09 23.85
CA GLU A 256 -4.98 9.76 23.25
C GLU A 256 -4.57 9.17 21.89
N ALA A 257 -5.37 8.25 21.34
CA ALA A 257 -5.03 7.57 20.10
C ALA A 257 -6.24 7.14 19.27
N LEU A 258 -6.05 7.13 17.94
CA LEU A 258 -6.88 6.40 16.99
C LEU A 258 -6.15 5.14 16.56
N MET A 259 -6.80 3.99 16.65
CA MET A 259 -6.25 2.72 16.23
C MET A 259 -6.97 2.21 14.99
N VAL A 260 -6.20 1.75 14.01
CA VAL A 260 -6.69 1.01 12.85
C VAL A 260 -6.21 -0.43 13.00
N LYS A 261 -7.16 -1.36 13.17
CA LYS A 261 -6.91 -2.77 13.42
C LYS A 261 -7.31 -3.64 12.24
N ILE A 262 -6.47 -4.61 11.89
CA ILE A 262 -6.67 -5.54 10.79
C ILE A 262 -6.43 -6.96 11.34
N GLY A 263 -7.30 -7.91 11.00
CA GLY A 263 -7.19 -9.29 11.51
C GLY A 263 -7.55 -9.40 12.99
N GLY A 264 -7.10 -10.46 13.65
CA GLY A 264 -7.38 -10.76 15.05
C GLY A 264 -6.28 -11.62 15.66
N LYS A 265 -6.04 -11.45 16.97
CA LYS A 265 -4.89 -12.06 17.64
C LYS A 265 -4.88 -13.59 17.48
N ASP A 266 -6.02 -14.20 17.76
CA ASP A 266 -6.23 -15.65 17.69
C ASP A 266 -6.88 -16.09 16.36
N ALA A 267 -6.92 -15.21 15.35
CA ALA A 267 -7.45 -15.56 14.04
C ALA A 267 -6.46 -16.47 13.30
N GLN A 268 -6.96 -17.39 12.47
CA GLN A 268 -6.09 -18.23 11.62
C GLN A 268 -5.34 -17.40 10.57
N GLU A 269 -5.97 -16.35 10.06
CA GLU A 269 -5.40 -15.44 9.07
C GLU A 269 -6.04 -14.05 9.21
N GLY A 270 -5.32 -13.03 8.76
CA GLY A 270 -5.89 -11.70 8.53
C GLY A 270 -6.34 -11.56 7.08
N LYS A 271 -7.46 -10.87 6.86
CA LYS A 271 -8.03 -10.66 5.53
C LYS A 271 -8.50 -9.23 5.32
N LEU A 272 -8.18 -8.67 4.16
CA LEU A 272 -8.65 -7.38 3.68
C LEU A 272 -9.20 -7.51 2.25
N THR A 273 -10.28 -6.80 1.97
CA THR A 273 -10.84 -6.73 0.61
C THR A 273 -11.30 -5.32 0.31
N LYS A 274 -11.08 -4.83 -0.91
CA LYS A 274 -11.53 -3.50 -1.33
C LYS A 274 -11.89 -3.47 -2.80
N LYS A 275 -12.99 -2.79 -3.12
CA LYS A 275 -13.29 -2.35 -4.47
C LYS A 275 -12.44 -1.11 -4.80
N CYS A 276 -11.61 -1.20 -5.83
CA CYS A 276 -10.58 -0.21 -6.13
C CYS A 276 -10.96 0.70 -7.29
N PHE A 277 -11.41 0.12 -8.41
CA PHE A 277 -11.76 0.86 -9.62
C PHE A 277 -13.05 0.33 -10.24
N GLU A 278 -13.66 1.13 -11.10
CA GLU A 278 -14.87 0.78 -11.86
C GLU A 278 -14.54 0.78 -13.35
N GLY A 279 -15.28 -0.02 -14.14
CA GLY A 279 -15.30 0.13 -15.60
C GLY A 279 -14.32 -0.78 -16.34
N TYR A 280 -14.31 -2.07 -16.00
CA TYR A 280 -13.50 -3.11 -16.65
C TYR A 280 -13.46 -3.03 -18.19
N LEU A 281 -12.28 -3.28 -18.75
CA LEU A 281 -12.03 -3.41 -20.18
C LEU A 281 -11.26 -4.69 -20.50
N PRO A 282 -11.51 -5.34 -21.65
CA PRO A 282 -10.85 -6.60 -22.01
C PRO A 282 -9.39 -6.43 -22.49
N ASN A 283 -8.90 -5.21 -22.72
CA ASN A 283 -7.57 -4.93 -23.25
C ASN A 283 -6.42 -5.66 -22.53
N GLY A 284 -6.44 -5.74 -21.20
CA GLY A 284 -5.45 -6.48 -20.42
C GLY A 284 -5.50 -7.98 -20.71
N LEU A 285 -6.72 -8.54 -20.75
CA LEU A 285 -6.94 -9.96 -21.04
C LEU A 285 -6.49 -10.33 -22.45
N ASN A 286 -6.81 -9.49 -23.43
CA ASN A 286 -6.40 -9.69 -24.82
C ASN A 286 -4.88 -9.72 -24.93
N HIS A 287 -4.20 -8.74 -24.32
CA HIS A 287 -2.75 -8.68 -24.32
C HIS A 287 -2.11 -9.94 -23.70
N VAL A 288 -2.62 -10.41 -22.55
CA VAL A 288 -2.12 -11.63 -21.90
C VAL A 288 -2.36 -12.87 -22.77
N ARG A 289 -3.50 -12.97 -23.45
CA ARG A 289 -3.81 -14.10 -24.35
C ARG A 289 -2.87 -14.15 -25.55
N GLU A 290 -2.54 -13.01 -26.12
CA GLU A 290 -1.69 -12.89 -27.30
C GLU A 290 -0.22 -13.13 -26.96
N ASN A 291 0.27 -12.51 -25.88
CA ASN A 291 1.71 -12.43 -25.61
C ASN A 291 2.18 -13.33 -24.46
N HIS A 292 1.28 -13.69 -23.54
CA HIS A 292 1.62 -14.35 -22.28
C HIS A 292 0.69 -15.54 -21.95
N LYS A 293 0.17 -16.23 -22.96
CA LYS A 293 -0.82 -17.32 -22.80
C LYS A 293 -0.42 -18.39 -21.77
N LYS A 294 0.89 -18.69 -21.66
CA LYS A 294 1.44 -19.67 -20.70
C LYS A 294 1.30 -19.23 -19.24
N LEU A 295 1.19 -17.93 -18.99
CA LEU A 295 0.98 -17.35 -17.66
C LEU A 295 -0.50 -17.34 -17.26
N LEU A 296 -1.42 -17.64 -18.19
CA LEU A 296 -2.85 -17.77 -17.89
C LEU A 296 -3.15 -19.18 -17.39
N LEU A 297 -3.29 -19.30 -16.07
CA LEU A 297 -3.45 -20.55 -15.35
C LEU A 297 -4.93 -20.88 -15.07
N ASN A 298 -5.18 -22.14 -14.73
CA ASN A 298 -6.46 -22.55 -14.19
C ASN A 298 -6.67 -21.91 -12.80
N PRO A 299 -7.83 -21.28 -12.52
CA PRO A 299 -8.11 -20.65 -11.22
C PRO A 299 -7.91 -21.60 -10.03
N LYS A 300 -8.27 -22.89 -10.17
CA LYS A 300 -8.06 -23.90 -9.11
C LYS A 300 -6.57 -24.07 -8.78
N LYS A 301 -5.71 -24.05 -9.80
CA LYS A 301 -4.25 -24.18 -9.63
C LYS A 301 -3.65 -22.95 -8.96
N VAL A 302 -4.14 -21.75 -9.30
CA VAL A 302 -3.74 -20.50 -8.63
C VAL A 302 -4.13 -20.57 -7.15
N ASN A 303 -5.39 -20.87 -6.85
CA ASN A 303 -5.87 -20.98 -5.46
C ASN A 303 -5.12 -22.04 -4.65
N GLN A 304 -4.78 -23.18 -5.25
CA GLN A 304 -3.95 -24.20 -4.59
C GLN A 304 -2.55 -23.67 -4.23
N ARG A 305 -1.92 -22.89 -5.11
CA ARG A 305 -0.61 -22.28 -4.84
C ARG A 305 -0.68 -21.26 -3.71
N LEU A 306 -1.69 -20.39 -3.73
CA LEU A 306 -1.90 -19.38 -2.68
C LEU A 306 -2.12 -20.03 -1.31
N LYS A 307 -2.99 -21.05 -1.24
CA LYS A 307 -3.23 -21.81 0.00
C LYS A 307 -1.96 -22.52 0.49
N LYS A 308 -1.19 -23.13 -0.41
CA LYS A 308 0.07 -23.78 -0.06
C LYS A 308 1.10 -22.79 0.48
N PHE A 309 1.14 -21.57 -0.04
CA PHE A 309 2.04 -20.53 0.42
C PHE A 309 1.69 -20.05 1.84
N LEU A 310 0.41 -19.86 2.14
CA LEU A 310 -0.06 -19.43 3.46
C LEU A 310 -0.02 -20.54 4.52
N ALA A 311 -0.09 -21.81 4.14
CA ALA A 311 -0.07 -22.93 5.08
C ALA A 311 1.20 -22.90 5.95
N VAL A 312 1.03 -23.05 7.27
CA VAL A 312 2.14 -23.24 8.21
C VAL A 312 2.96 -24.43 7.72
N GLN A 313 4.24 -24.20 7.42
CA GLN A 313 5.13 -25.29 7.04
C GLN A 313 5.73 -25.83 8.33
N GLU A 314 5.27 -27.02 8.73
CA GLU A 314 5.88 -27.83 9.80
C GLU A 314 7.38 -28.06 9.53
#